data_AF-A0A6V7JS48-F1
#
_entry.id   AF-A0A6V7JS48-F1
#
_cell.length_a   1.000
_cell.length_b   1.000
_cell.length_c   1.000
_cell.angle_alpha   90.00
_cell.angle_beta   90.00
_cell.angle_gamma   90.00
#
_symmetry.space_group_name_H-M   'P 1'
#
loop_
_entity.id
_entity.type
_entity.pdbx_description
1 polymer ?
#
loop_
_entity_poly.entity_id
_entity_poly.type
_entity_poly.pdbx_seq_one_letter_code
_entity_poly.pdbx_strand_id
1 'polypeptide(L)'
;MNGWEISTDGEAVLCGKLAKPGQFKYMVAIEILPWSICGGAIITPEHILTAGHCVYGTRENRVVVIAGAPNNLEFEMREIRTIKKIHIPGDYEPQTREVSRRSCCLRPIDWIFGPKIIDIMPKNDIAILE
;
A
#
# COMPACT_ATOMS: atom_id res chain seq x y z
N MET A 1 33.13 -23.28 -3.41
CA MET A 1 33.22 -21.93 -4.01
C MET A 1 32.09 -21.83 -5.02
N ASN A 2 30.93 -21.33 -4.60
CA ASN A 2 29.68 -21.53 -5.29
C ASN A 2 28.90 -20.21 -5.33
N GLY A 3 28.99 -19.56 -6.50
CA GLY A 3 27.81 -19.07 -7.22
C GLY A 3 27.08 -17.85 -6.67
N TRP A 4 27.79 -16.76 -6.38
CA TRP A 4 27.17 -15.43 -6.34
C TRP A 4 27.58 -14.64 -7.57
N GLU A 5 26.88 -14.84 -8.69
CA GLU A 5 26.88 -13.86 -9.78
C GLU A 5 26.10 -12.64 -9.30
N ILE A 6 26.84 -11.66 -8.78
CA ILE A 6 26.32 -10.33 -8.46
C ILE A 6 26.12 -9.64 -9.81
N SER A 7 24.88 -9.34 -10.17
CA SER A 7 24.59 -8.60 -11.39
C SER A 7 25.17 -7.18 -11.26
N THR A 8 26.07 -6.80 -12.18
CA THR A 8 26.86 -5.56 -12.13
C THR A 8 26.17 -4.38 -12.81
N ASP A 9 24.85 -4.42 -12.97
CA ASP A 9 23.97 -3.37 -13.48
C ASP A 9 23.58 -2.34 -12.40
N GLY A 10 24.50 -2.09 -11.46
CA GLY A 10 24.65 -0.83 -10.73
C GLY A 10 23.61 -0.46 -9.66
N GLU A 11 22.40 -1.01 -9.67
CA GLU A 11 21.31 -0.53 -8.79
C GLU A 11 20.39 -1.64 -8.25
N ALA A 12 20.87 -2.88 -8.12
CA ALA A 12 20.08 -3.96 -7.52
C ALA A 12 20.33 -4.08 -6.01
N VAL A 13 19.25 -4.10 -5.21
CA VAL A 13 19.28 -4.65 -3.84
C VAL A 13 19.80 -6.09 -3.92
N LEU A 14 20.68 -6.52 -3.01
CA LEU A 14 21.24 -7.89 -3.01
C LEU A 14 20.12 -8.94 -3.26
N CYS A 15 20.15 -9.57 -4.44
CA CYS A 15 19.18 -10.58 -4.92
C CYS A 15 17.72 -10.11 -5.17
N GLY A 16 17.45 -8.81 -5.24
CA GLY A 16 16.14 -8.29 -5.66
C GLY A 16 15.85 -8.57 -7.14
N LYS A 17 14.58 -8.76 -7.49
CA LYS A 17 14.12 -8.86 -8.88
C LYS A 17 13.01 -7.85 -9.12
N LEU A 18 12.99 -7.24 -10.30
CA LEU A 18 11.91 -6.36 -10.72
C LEU A 18 10.59 -7.14 -10.73
N ALA A 19 9.55 -6.52 -10.14
CA ALA A 19 8.21 -7.09 -10.16
C ALA A 19 7.63 -7.02 -11.57
N LYS A 20 7.06 -8.13 -12.05
CA LYS A 20 6.34 -8.14 -13.33
C LYS A 20 5.02 -7.36 -13.19
N PRO A 21 4.52 -6.72 -14.25
CA PRO A 21 3.18 -6.15 -14.25
C PRO A 21 2.14 -7.19 -13.77
N GLY A 22 1.34 -6.82 -12.77
CA GLY A 22 0.32 -7.70 -12.19
C GLY A 22 0.85 -8.86 -11.32
N GLN A 23 2.12 -8.89 -10.94
CA GLN A 23 2.66 -9.91 -10.01
C GLN A 23 2.11 -9.74 -8.58
N PHE A 24 1.97 -8.48 -8.13
CA PHE A 24 1.49 -8.13 -6.80
C PHE A 24 0.28 -7.20 -6.91
N LYS A 25 -0.86 -7.76 -7.34
CA LYS A 25 -2.08 -6.99 -7.65
C LYS A 25 -2.75 -6.30 -6.45
N TYR A 26 -2.35 -6.67 -5.22
CA TYR A 26 -2.81 -6.03 -3.99
C TYR A 26 -1.97 -4.82 -3.58
N MET A 27 -0.78 -4.64 -4.18
CA MET A 27 0.15 -3.57 -3.79
C MET A 27 -0.38 -2.22 -4.24
N VAL A 28 -0.32 -1.23 -3.34
CA VAL A 28 -0.69 0.16 -3.65
C VAL A 28 0.35 1.16 -3.17
N ALA A 29 0.53 2.23 -3.93
CA ALA A 29 1.23 3.43 -3.47
C ALA A 29 0.22 4.39 -2.85
N ILE A 30 0.58 4.95 -1.69
CA ILE A 30 -0.22 5.93 -0.96
C ILE A 30 0.56 7.24 -0.99
N GLU A 31 0.06 8.20 -1.74
CA GLU A 31 0.65 9.53 -1.84
C GLU A 31 -0.05 10.47 -0.87
N ILE A 32 0.74 11.08 0.01
CA ILE A 32 0.30 12.01 1.05
C ILE A 32 0.84 13.39 0.70
N LEU A 33 -0.06 14.28 0.31
CA LEU A 33 0.32 15.60 -0.19
C LEU A 33 0.93 16.46 0.92
N PRO A 34 2.09 17.12 0.69
CA PRO A 34 2.67 17.34 -0.64
C PRO A 34 3.88 16.45 -0.99
N TRP A 35 4.45 15.70 -0.05
CA TRP A 35 5.81 15.14 -0.22
C TRP A 35 6.05 13.74 0.34
N SER A 36 5.04 13.07 0.90
CA SER A 36 5.24 11.74 1.50
C SER A 36 4.61 10.65 0.64
N ILE A 37 5.31 9.51 0.54
CA ILE A 37 4.84 8.32 -0.16
C ILE A 37 4.99 7.14 0.80
N CYS A 38 3.93 6.36 0.93
CA CYS A 38 3.88 5.12 1.69
C CYS A 38 3.41 3.96 0.81
N GLY A 39 3.60 2.74 1.32
CA GLY A 39 3.00 1.54 0.74
C GLY A 39 1.72 1.14 1.47
N GLY A 40 0.88 0.35 0.79
CA GLY A 40 -0.24 -0.35 1.40
C GLY A 40 -0.59 -1.63 0.65
N ALA A 41 -1.54 -2.37 1.23
CA ALA A 41 -2.07 -3.59 0.63
C ALA A 41 -3.59 -3.55 0.63
N ILE A 42 -4.21 -3.91 -0.49
CA ILE A 42 -5.66 -4.09 -0.57
C ILE A 42 -6.01 -5.38 0.18
N ILE A 43 -6.82 -5.24 1.21
CA ILE A 43 -7.22 -6.36 2.08
C ILE A 43 -8.68 -6.76 1.85
N THR A 44 -9.50 -5.85 1.31
CA THR A 44 -10.85 -6.15 0.84
C THR A 44 -11.17 -5.25 -0.36
N PRO A 45 -12.28 -5.44 -1.09
CA PRO A 45 -12.67 -4.56 -2.19
C PRO A 45 -12.82 -3.07 -1.82
N GLU A 46 -12.98 -2.77 -0.52
CA GLU A 46 -13.19 -1.40 0.00
C GLU A 46 -12.10 -0.94 1.00
N HIS A 47 -11.11 -1.77 1.33
CA HIS A 47 -10.14 -1.43 2.38
C HIS A 47 -8.70 -1.68 1.97
N ILE A 48 -7.86 -0.72 2.33
CA ILE A 48 -6.41 -0.77 2.19
C ILE A 48 -5.76 -0.72 3.56
N LEU A 49 -4.87 -1.66 3.84
CA LEU A 49 -4.02 -1.67 5.02
C LEU A 49 -2.75 -0.86 4.76
N THR A 50 -2.38 0.01 5.69
CA THR A 50 -1.10 0.74 5.69
C THR A 50 -0.59 0.91 7.12
N ALA A 51 0.55 1.57 7.32
CA ALA A 51 1.07 1.88 8.65
C ALA A 51 0.37 3.11 9.24
N GLY A 52 0.13 3.11 10.55
CA GLY A 52 -0.49 4.27 11.20
C GLY A 52 0.33 5.55 11.07
N HIS A 53 1.66 5.46 11.12
CA HIS A 53 2.52 6.63 10.96
C HIS A 53 2.44 7.28 9.57
N CYS A 54 1.94 6.57 8.55
CA CYS A 54 1.71 7.14 7.23
C CYS A 54 0.52 8.11 7.23
N VAL A 55 -0.54 7.79 7.98
CA VAL A 55 -1.81 8.53 7.89
C VAL A 55 -2.21 9.26 9.15
N TYR A 56 -1.48 9.06 10.25
CA TYR A 56 -1.70 9.76 11.50
C TYR A 56 -1.57 11.28 11.32
N GLY A 57 -2.57 12.03 11.80
CA GLY A 57 -2.61 13.50 11.67
C GLY A 57 -2.88 14.02 10.26
N THR A 58 -3.10 13.13 9.29
CA THR A 58 -3.40 13.49 7.89
C THR A 58 -4.91 13.53 7.66
N ARG A 59 -5.36 14.41 6.76
CA ARG A 59 -6.77 14.49 6.32
C ARG A 59 -6.99 13.62 5.10
N GLU A 60 -8.17 13.01 4.98
CA GLU A 60 -8.60 12.17 3.87
C GLU A 60 -8.33 12.83 2.50
N ASN A 61 -8.63 14.12 2.38
CA ASN A 61 -8.46 14.88 1.14
C ASN A 61 -6.99 15.16 0.74
N ARG A 62 -6.03 14.76 1.58
CA ARG A 62 -4.59 14.82 1.28
C ARG A 62 -4.00 13.45 0.94
N VAL A 63 -4.81 12.40 0.94
CA VAL A 63 -4.39 11.02 0.67
C VAL A 63 -4.94 10.55 -0.66
N VAL A 64 -4.04 10.12 -1.54
CA VAL A 64 -4.35 9.52 -2.84
C VAL A 64 -3.76 8.12 -2.87
N VAL A 65 -4.54 7.16 -3.37
CA VAL A 65 -4.10 5.78 -3.57
C VAL A 65 -3.91 5.54 -5.06
N ILE A 66 -2.80 4.91 -5.41
CA ILE A 66 -2.47 4.47 -6.76
C ILE A 66 -2.30 2.95 -6.73
N ALA A 67 -3.07 2.26 -7.57
CA ALA A 67 -3.05 0.80 -7.70
C ALA A 67 -2.86 0.39 -9.18
N GLY A 68 -2.57 -0.90 -9.41
CA GLY A 68 -2.60 -1.50 -10.75
C GLY A 68 -1.37 -1.28 -11.64
N ALA A 69 -0.42 -0.44 -11.22
CA ALA A 69 0.82 -0.19 -11.95
C ALA A 69 2.04 -0.77 -11.19
N PRO A 70 3.01 -1.41 -11.89
CA PRO A 70 4.24 -1.93 -11.28
C PRO A 70 5.21 -0.82 -10.87
N ASN A 71 5.04 0.39 -11.41
CA ASN A 71 5.79 1.59 -11.05
C ASN A 71 4.93 2.84 -11.28
N ASN A 72 5.32 3.96 -10.64
CA ASN A 72 4.66 5.26 -10.78
C ASN A 72 5.12 6.02 -12.04
N LEU A 73 5.54 5.32 -13.11
CA LEU A 73 5.84 5.91 -14.42
C LEU A 73 4.84 5.44 -15.49
N GLU A 74 4.25 4.26 -15.34
CA GLU A 74 3.29 3.70 -16.29
C GLU A 74 1.86 4.20 -16.03
N PHE A 75 1.56 5.42 -16.49
CA PHE A 75 0.30 6.14 -16.23
C PHE A 75 -0.97 5.39 -16.67
N GLU A 76 -0.94 4.69 -17.81
CA GLU A 76 -2.12 3.99 -18.36
C GLU A 76 -2.60 2.80 -17.51
N MET A 77 -1.75 2.30 -16.61
CA MET A 77 -2.09 1.19 -15.72
C MET A 77 -2.55 1.64 -14.33
N ARG A 78 -2.48 2.94 -14.04
CA ARG A 78 -2.81 3.46 -12.71
C ARG A 78 -4.31 3.58 -12.53
N GLU A 79 -4.79 2.96 -11.47
CA GLU A 79 -6.10 3.21 -10.91
C GLU A 79 -5.92 4.14 -9.72
N ILE A 80 -6.40 5.38 -9.85
CA ILE A 80 -6.27 6.41 -8.82
C ILE A 80 -7.56 6.48 -8.02
N ARG A 81 -7.46 6.43 -6.68
CA ARG A 81 -8.60 6.52 -5.77
C ARG A 81 -8.35 7.52 -4.65
N THR A 82 -9.38 8.27 -4.29
CA THR A 82 -9.39 9.16 -3.13
C THR A 82 -9.96 8.45 -1.92
N ILE A 83 -9.57 8.91 -0.73
CA ILE A 83 -10.00 8.32 0.54
C ILE A 83 -11.29 8.97 1.05
N LYS A 84 -12.25 8.14 1.46
CA LYS A 84 -13.48 8.55 2.15
C LYS A 84 -13.29 8.66 3.65
N LYS A 85 -12.54 7.73 4.23
CA LYS A 85 -12.32 7.64 5.67
C LYS A 85 -10.98 6.99 5.99
N ILE A 86 -10.26 7.57 6.95
CA ILE A 86 -9.08 6.95 7.57
C ILE A 86 -9.52 6.33 8.90
N HIS A 87 -9.24 5.05 9.11
CA HIS A 87 -9.43 4.36 10.38
C HIS A 87 -8.08 4.16 11.06
N ILE A 88 -7.90 4.85 12.19
CA ILE A 88 -6.74 4.70 13.06
C ILE A 88 -7.22 3.99 14.34
N PRO A 89 -6.63 2.84 14.71
CA PRO A 89 -6.95 2.17 15.96
C PRO A 89 -6.76 3.11 17.16
N GLY A 90 -7.70 3.09 18.11
CA GLY A 90 -7.71 4.01 19.26
C GLY A 90 -6.53 3.86 20.22
N ASP A 91 -5.79 2.75 20.11
CA ASP A 91 -4.57 2.50 20.88
C ASP A 91 -3.29 2.94 20.14
N TYR A 92 -3.39 3.52 18.94
CA TYR A 92 -2.22 4.02 18.20
C TYR A 92 -1.52 5.16 18.97
N GLU A 93 -0.24 4.95 19.32
CA GLU A 93 0.61 5.92 20.03
C GLU A 93 1.81 6.32 19.16
N PRO A 94 1.89 7.58 18.67
CA PRO A 94 2.94 8.02 17.74
C PRO A 94 4.36 8.09 18.36
N GLN A 95 4.51 8.09 19.68
CA GLN A 95 5.78 8.48 20.34
C GLN A 95 6.67 7.32 20.81
N THR A 96 6.20 6.07 20.76
CA THR A 96 6.95 4.92 21.27
C THR A 96 7.60 4.15 20.12
N ARG A 97 8.94 4.07 20.13
CA ARG A 97 9.74 3.31 19.14
C ARG A 97 9.37 1.82 19.05
N GLU A 98 8.59 1.31 20.00
CA GLU A 98 8.16 -0.09 20.04
C GLU A 98 6.75 -0.33 19.45
N VAL A 99 5.92 0.70 19.26
CA VAL A 99 4.49 0.54 18.87
C VAL A 99 4.14 1.17 17.52
N SER A 100 5.14 1.69 16.79
CA SER A 100 5.04 2.18 15.40
C SER A 100 4.68 1.10 14.35
N ARG A 101 4.31 -0.12 14.80
CA ARG A 101 3.93 -1.28 13.97
C ARG A 101 2.42 -1.48 13.81
N ARG A 102 1.57 -0.65 14.44
CA ARG A 102 0.12 -0.80 14.28
C ARG A 102 -0.32 -0.34 12.89
N SER A 103 -1.06 -1.21 12.22
CA SER A 103 -1.62 -0.95 10.90
C SER A 103 -2.90 -0.11 11.02
N CYS A 104 -3.12 0.76 10.05
CA CYS A 104 -4.34 1.55 9.88
C CYS A 104 -5.02 1.16 8.56
N CYS A 105 -6.33 1.39 8.49
CA CYS A 105 -7.11 1.05 7.31
C CYS A 105 -7.61 2.31 6.62
N LEU A 106 -7.48 2.37 5.30
CA LEU A 106 -8.03 3.41 4.45
C LEU A 106 -9.23 2.85 3.70
N ARG A 107 -10.33 3.58 3.72
CA ARG A 107 -11.52 3.28 2.92
C ARG A 107 -11.64 4.31 1.79
N PRO A 108 -11.50 3.92 0.52
CA PRO A 108 -11.70 4.83 -0.61
C PRO A 108 -13.17 5.22 -0.80
N ILE A 109 -13.38 6.26 -1.63
CA ILE A 109 -14.71 6.74 -1.97
C ILE A 109 -15.50 5.70 -2.79
N ASP A 110 -14.80 4.99 -3.68
CA ASP A 110 -15.37 4.01 -4.60
C ASP A 110 -14.63 2.66 -4.53
N TRP A 111 -15.24 1.63 -5.11
CA TRP A 111 -14.74 0.25 -5.15
C TRP A 111 -13.40 0.16 -5.91
N ILE A 112 -12.41 -0.57 -5.37
CA ILE A 112 -11.04 -0.65 -5.95
C ILE A 112 -10.82 -1.90 -6.84
N PHE A 113 -11.82 -2.76 -7.00
CA PHE A 113 -11.60 -4.09 -7.58
C PHE A 113 -11.61 -4.12 -9.12
N GLY A 114 -10.76 -4.97 -9.71
CA GLY A 114 -10.72 -5.17 -11.17
C GLY A 114 -9.74 -6.26 -11.59
N PRO A 115 -9.64 -6.63 -12.87
CA PRO A 115 -8.73 -7.72 -13.32
C PRO A 115 -7.24 -7.46 -13.01
N LYS A 116 -6.88 -6.18 -12.83
CA LYS A 116 -5.54 -5.70 -12.46
C LYS A 116 -5.30 -5.63 -10.95
N ILE A 117 -6.36 -5.66 -10.13
CA ILE A 117 -6.32 -5.34 -8.70
C ILE A 117 -7.10 -6.39 -7.91
N ILE A 118 -6.43 -7.06 -6.97
CA ILE A 118 -7.06 -8.08 -6.12
C ILE A 118 -6.71 -7.82 -4.65
N ASP A 119 -7.57 -8.25 -3.75
CA ASP A 119 -7.32 -8.26 -2.31
C ASP A 119 -6.45 -9.46 -1.88
N ILE A 120 -5.74 -9.29 -0.77
CA ILE A 120 -4.87 -10.33 -0.21
C ILE A 120 -5.52 -11.16 0.90
N MET A 121 -6.56 -10.65 1.58
CA MET A 121 -7.19 -11.42 2.66
C MET A 121 -8.16 -12.48 2.11
N PRO A 122 -8.22 -13.67 2.72
CA PRO A 122 -9.29 -14.61 2.48
C PRO A 122 -10.62 -13.99 2.94
N LYS A 123 -11.70 -14.24 2.21
CA LYS A 123 -13.04 -13.68 2.48
C LYS A 123 -13.60 -13.93 3.89
N ASN A 124 -12.99 -14.83 4.67
CA ASN A 124 -13.45 -15.23 6.00
C ASN A 124 -12.79 -14.43 7.15
N ASP A 125 -11.77 -13.60 6.88
CA ASP A 125 -11.01 -12.87 7.92
C ASP A 125 -11.37 -11.36 8.00
N ILE A 126 -12.51 -10.96 7.43
CA ILE A 126 -12.94 -9.56 7.28
C ILE A 126 -13.38 -8.89 8.61
N ALA A 127 -13.49 -9.64 9.70
CA ALA A 127 -14.07 -9.20 10.98
C ALA A 127 -13.31 -8.07 11.71
N ILE A 128 -12.19 -7.59 11.19
CA ILE A 128 -11.35 -6.54 11.81
C ILE A 128 -11.69 -5.14 11.26
N LEU A 129 -12.60 -5.04 10.29
CA LEU A 129 -12.84 -3.80 9.51
C LEU A 129 -14.26 -3.22 9.62
N GLU A 130 -15.15 -3.85 10.37
CA GLU A 130 -16.52 -3.35 10.63
C GLU A 130 -16.59 -2.44 11.87
#